data_AF-A0A3S1CRA3-F1
#
_entry.id   AF-A0A3S1CRA3-F1
#
_cell.length_a   1.000
_cell.length_b   1.000
_cell.length_c   1.000
_cell.angle_alpha   90.00
_cell.angle_beta   90.00
_cell.angle_gamma   90.00
#
_symmetry.space_group_name_H-M   'P 1'
#
loop_
_entity.id
_entity.type
_entity.pdbx_description
1 polymer ?
#
loop_
_entity_poly.entity_id
_entity_poly.type
_entity_poly.pdbx_seq_one_letter_code
_entity_poly.pdbx_strand_id
1 'polypeptide(L)'
;MARPAFSGFNAAMFITLAKNLKSAPLQIADDPRWARIVARDKSADGAFWYSVATTGVYCRPSCPSRRANPKNVQLHDTLDQARATGFRPCRRCSPDGPSLEAGNAAMVAAACRRIEQSEEEPSLAELADAAGRSTGYFHRIFKAVTGLTPKDYAAAHRAAKVRQGLEDGASVTTAIYDAGFNSSGRFYEKSTGMLGMTPTRYRAGGADEEIRFAVGETSLGAILVASSQKGVASTLLGDDPDALVRDLQDRFPRARLI
;
A
#
# COMPACT_ATOMS: atom_id res chain seq x y z
N MET A 1 30.99 -26.54 -85.05
CA MET A 1 29.60 -27.08 -85.10
C MET A 1 29.35 -27.88 -83.82
N ALA A 2 28.07 -27.98 -83.43
CA ALA A 2 27.50 -28.66 -82.24
C ALA A 2 27.31 -27.82 -80.95
N ARG A 3 26.06 -27.38 -80.74
CA ARG A 3 25.41 -27.21 -79.41
C ARG A 3 24.92 -28.59 -78.95
N PRO A 4 24.72 -28.83 -77.64
CA PRO A 4 23.38 -28.71 -77.00
C PRO A 4 23.48 -28.00 -75.62
N ALA A 5 22.56 -27.16 -75.13
CA ALA A 5 21.13 -27.28 -74.82
C ALA A 5 20.81 -28.21 -73.63
N PHE A 6 20.50 -27.64 -72.45
CA PHE A 6 19.51 -28.06 -71.43
C PHE A 6 19.42 -26.89 -70.40
N SER A 7 18.40 -26.05 -70.40
CA SER A 7 17.03 -26.25 -69.86
C SER A 7 16.98 -26.29 -68.32
N GLY A 8 16.49 -25.18 -67.75
CA GLY A 8 15.60 -25.17 -66.58
C GLY A 8 16.17 -25.52 -65.21
N PHE A 9 16.60 -24.50 -64.45
CA PHE A 9 16.52 -24.57 -62.99
C PHE A 9 15.44 -23.61 -62.49
N ASN A 10 14.41 -24.24 -61.93
CA ASN A 10 13.13 -23.70 -61.54
C ASN A 10 13.24 -22.93 -60.20
N ALA A 11 12.72 -21.71 -60.14
CA ALA A 11 12.70 -20.83 -58.96
C ALA A 11 11.83 -21.35 -57.78
N ALA A 12 11.38 -22.61 -57.84
CA ALA A 12 10.52 -23.25 -56.85
C ALA A 12 11.28 -23.88 -55.65
N MET A 13 12.62 -23.84 -55.63
CA MET A 13 13.42 -24.48 -54.56
C MET A 13 13.84 -23.55 -53.41
N PHE A 14 13.49 -22.27 -53.45
CA PHE A 14 13.77 -21.33 -52.35
C PHE A 14 12.53 -20.96 -51.50
N ILE A 15 11.33 -21.37 -51.91
CA ILE A 15 10.08 -21.03 -51.20
C ILE A 15 9.64 -22.15 -50.21
N THR A 16 10.34 -23.29 -50.18
CA THR A 16 9.98 -24.46 -49.36
C THR A 16 10.90 -24.67 -48.15
N LEU A 17 11.48 -23.60 -47.59
CA LEU A 17 12.24 -23.67 -46.33
C LEU A 17 11.84 -22.57 -45.32
N ALA A 18 10.63 -22.00 -45.45
CA ALA A 18 10.08 -21.01 -44.51
C ALA A 18 8.74 -21.46 -43.89
N LYS A 19 8.46 -22.77 -43.88
CA LYS A 19 7.30 -23.35 -43.20
C LYS A 19 7.78 -24.53 -42.36
N ASN A 20 7.62 -24.41 -41.03
CA ASN A 20 7.98 -25.36 -39.97
C ASN A 20 9.33 -25.17 -39.26
N LEU A 21 9.58 -23.98 -38.71
CA LEU A 21 10.20 -23.91 -37.39
C LEU A 21 9.09 -24.10 -36.33
N LYS A 22 8.58 -25.32 -36.20
CA LYS A 22 7.94 -25.73 -34.94
C LYS A 22 9.09 -25.86 -33.95
N SER A 23 9.39 -24.76 -33.26
CA SER A 23 10.28 -24.76 -32.09
C SER A 23 9.86 -25.93 -31.20
N ALA A 24 10.76 -26.88 -30.98
CA ALA A 24 10.55 -27.92 -29.98
C ALA A 24 10.11 -27.24 -28.67
N PRO A 25 9.10 -27.76 -27.95
CA PRO A 25 8.65 -27.12 -26.73
C PRO A 25 9.86 -27.02 -25.79
N LEU A 26 10.28 -25.79 -25.50
CA LEU A 26 11.28 -25.52 -24.47
C LEU A 26 10.82 -26.26 -23.21
N GLN A 27 11.73 -26.99 -22.55
CA GLN A 27 11.43 -27.48 -21.23
C GLN A 27 11.05 -26.27 -20.39
N ILE A 28 9.98 -26.35 -19.60
CA ILE A 28 9.52 -25.20 -18.80
C ILE A 28 10.64 -24.64 -17.92
N ALA A 29 11.56 -25.50 -17.48
CA ALA A 29 12.74 -25.09 -16.72
C ALA A 29 13.64 -24.08 -17.45
N ASP A 30 13.68 -24.13 -18.78
CA ASP A 30 14.50 -23.27 -19.65
C ASP A 30 13.75 -22.03 -20.14
N ASP A 31 12.44 -21.94 -19.89
CA ASP A 31 11.65 -20.75 -20.22
C ASP A 31 12.00 -19.60 -19.25
N PRO A 32 12.32 -18.38 -19.73
CA PRO A 32 12.69 -17.26 -18.86
C PRO A 32 11.57 -16.89 -17.85
N ARG A 33 10.31 -17.17 -18.17
CA ARG A 33 9.18 -16.97 -17.25
C ARG A 33 9.24 -17.90 -16.04
N TRP A 34 9.87 -19.07 -16.16
CA TRP A 34 10.06 -19.97 -15.04
C TRP A 34 10.95 -19.37 -13.95
N ALA A 35 12.03 -18.69 -14.34
CA ALA A 35 12.89 -17.97 -13.39
C ALA A 35 12.09 -16.91 -12.60
N ARG A 36 11.13 -16.24 -13.24
CA ARG A 36 10.24 -15.27 -12.59
C ARG A 36 9.28 -15.92 -11.58
N ILE A 37 8.73 -17.10 -11.90
CA ILE A 37 7.93 -17.90 -10.94
C ILE A 37 8.81 -18.35 -9.76
N VAL A 38 10.03 -18.81 -10.03
CA VAL A 38 10.98 -19.22 -9.01
C VAL A 38 11.29 -18.05 -8.07
N ALA A 39 11.57 -16.87 -8.61
CA ALA A 39 11.85 -15.66 -7.85
C ALA A 39 10.61 -15.08 -7.14
N ARG A 40 9.39 -15.55 -7.45
CA ARG A 40 8.11 -14.94 -7.04
C ARG A 40 8.06 -13.45 -7.41
N ASP A 41 8.51 -13.16 -8.63
CA ASP A 41 8.58 -11.79 -9.14
C ASP A 41 7.19 -11.16 -9.23
N LYS A 42 6.92 -10.18 -8.38
CA LYS A 42 5.63 -9.46 -8.33
C LYS A 42 5.40 -8.61 -9.56
N SER A 43 6.45 -8.14 -10.23
CA SER A 43 6.32 -7.37 -11.48
C SER A 43 5.83 -8.23 -12.66
N ALA A 44 5.84 -9.56 -12.49
CA ALA A 44 5.33 -10.51 -13.48
C ALA A 44 3.82 -10.76 -13.36
N ASP A 45 3.21 -10.36 -12.24
CA ASP A 45 1.80 -10.58 -12.00
C ASP A 45 0.95 -9.81 -13.01
N GLY A 46 0.05 -10.52 -13.70
CA GLY A 46 -0.78 -9.95 -14.75
C GLY A 46 -0.14 -9.99 -16.15
N ALA A 47 1.17 -10.25 -16.25
CA ALA A 47 1.84 -10.47 -17.53
C ALA A 47 1.65 -11.90 -18.06
N PHE A 48 1.57 -12.88 -17.16
CA PHE A 48 1.27 -14.29 -17.48
C PHE A 48 0.76 -15.03 -16.23
N TRP A 49 0.23 -16.24 -16.45
CA TRP A 49 -0.23 -17.18 -15.42
C TRP A 49 0.42 -18.54 -15.63
N TYR A 50 0.34 -19.40 -14.62
CA TYR A 50 0.77 -20.78 -14.76
C TYR A 50 -0.19 -21.75 -14.09
N SER A 51 -0.33 -22.94 -14.64
CA SER A 51 -1.12 -24.02 -14.08
C SER A 51 -0.24 -25.20 -13.67
N VAL A 52 -0.68 -25.97 -12.67
CA VAL A 52 0.05 -27.12 -12.13
C VAL A 52 -0.82 -28.37 -12.26
N ALA A 53 -0.45 -29.28 -13.16
CA ALA A 53 -1.24 -30.45 -13.51
C ALA A 53 -1.54 -31.36 -12.31
N THR A 54 -0.57 -31.55 -11.40
CA THR A 54 -0.72 -32.44 -10.24
C THR A 54 -1.67 -31.91 -9.17
N THR A 55 -1.93 -30.61 -9.13
CA THR A 55 -2.83 -30.01 -8.13
C THR A 55 -4.14 -29.51 -8.74
N GLY A 56 -4.22 -29.41 -10.08
CA GLY A 56 -5.36 -28.86 -10.78
C GLY A 56 -5.61 -27.38 -10.42
N VAL A 57 -4.54 -26.62 -10.19
CA VAL A 57 -4.60 -25.21 -9.78
C VAL A 57 -3.82 -24.33 -10.74
N TYR A 58 -4.36 -23.16 -11.08
CA TYR A 58 -3.60 -22.10 -11.74
C TYR A 58 -3.35 -20.90 -10.82
N CYS A 59 -2.26 -20.18 -11.08
CA CYS A 59 -1.61 -19.22 -10.19
C CYS A 59 -1.03 -18.02 -10.95
N ARG A 60 -0.75 -16.94 -10.21
CA ARG A 60 0.12 -15.84 -10.62
C ARG A 60 1.60 -16.17 -10.33
N PRO A 61 2.57 -15.58 -11.04
CA PRO A 61 4.00 -15.83 -10.83
C PRO A 61 4.49 -15.58 -9.40
N SER A 62 3.93 -14.56 -8.71
CA SER A 62 4.30 -14.23 -7.32
C SER A 62 3.78 -15.22 -6.25
N CYS A 63 3.08 -16.29 -6.64
CA CYS A 63 2.31 -17.11 -5.72
C CYS A 63 3.15 -17.66 -4.54
N PRO A 64 2.71 -17.44 -3.28
CA PRO A 64 3.45 -17.87 -2.10
C PRO A 64 3.32 -19.37 -1.81
N SER A 65 2.58 -20.11 -2.64
CA SER A 65 2.43 -21.57 -2.52
C SER A 65 3.78 -22.29 -2.67
N ARG A 66 3.81 -23.56 -2.25
CA ARG A 66 4.99 -24.42 -2.48
C ARG A 66 5.28 -24.47 -3.98
N ARG A 67 6.56 -24.37 -4.34
CA ARG A 67 7.01 -24.39 -5.73
C ARG A 67 6.64 -25.72 -6.38
N ALA A 68 6.04 -25.66 -7.55
CA ALA A 68 5.69 -26.84 -8.33
C ALA A 68 6.95 -27.41 -9.01
N ASN A 69 6.89 -28.69 -9.38
CA ASN A 69 7.89 -29.27 -10.28
C ASN A 69 7.65 -28.71 -11.69
N PRO A 70 8.66 -28.13 -12.37
CA PRO A 70 8.49 -27.54 -13.71
C PRO A 70 7.91 -28.52 -14.73
N LYS A 71 8.14 -29.83 -14.56
CA LYS A 71 7.56 -30.88 -15.43
C LYS A 71 6.03 -30.92 -15.41
N ASN A 72 5.41 -30.43 -14.33
CA ASN A 72 3.96 -30.42 -14.15
C ASN A 72 3.36 -29.03 -14.38
N VAL A 73 4.15 -28.07 -14.87
CA VAL A 73 3.75 -26.67 -15.02
C VAL A 73 3.42 -26.39 -16.48
N GLN A 74 2.39 -25.61 -16.71
CA GLN A 74 2.10 -25.01 -18.02
C GLN A 74 1.99 -23.50 -17.84
N LEU A 75 2.57 -22.74 -18.76
CA LEU A 75 2.53 -21.27 -18.77
C LEU A 75 1.43 -20.79 -19.71
N HIS A 76 0.75 -19.72 -19.33
CA HIS A 76 -0.38 -19.11 -20.03
C HIS A 76 -0.15 -17.62 -20.16
N ASP A 77 -0.26 -17.07 -21.36
CA ASP A 77 -0.04 -15.64 -21.60
C ASP A 77 -1.23 -14.80 -21.10
N THR A 78 -2.42 -15.40 -21.06
CA THR A 78 -3.63 -14.73 -20.56
C THR A 78 -4.33 -15.53 -19.47
N LEU A 79 -5.12 -14.84 -18.66
CA LEU A 79 -5.94 -15.47 -17.63
C LEU A 79 -6.97 -16.43 -18.25
N ASP A 80 -7.52 -16.11 -19.42
CA ASP A 80 -8.51 -16.96 -20.09
C ASP A 80 -7.90 -18.29 -20.56
N GLN A 81 -6.64 -18.29 -21.01
CA GLN A 81 -5.91 -19.54 -21.29
C GLN A 81 -5.74 -20.39 -20.04
N ALA A 82 -5.40 -19.77 -18.90
CA ALA A 82 -5.28 -20.48 -17.62
C ALA A 82 -6.62 -21.07 -17.14
N ARG A 83 -7.74 -20.35 -17.36
CA ARG A 83 -9.10 -20.85 -17.08
C ARG A 83 -9.50 -21.99 -18.01
N ALA A 84 -9.13 -21.91 -19.28
CA ALA A 84 -9.47 -22.92 -20.30
C ALA A 84 -8.88 -24.31 -20.00
N THR A 85 -7.89 -24.41 -19.11
CA THR A 85 -7.38 -25.72 -18.64
C THR A 85 -8.39 -26.47 -17.75
N GLY A 86 -9.48 -25.84 -17.33
CA GLY A 86 -10.46 -26.40 -16.39
C GLY A 86 -9.95 -26.53 -14.95
N PHE A 87 -8.82 -25.90 -14.63
CA PHE A 87 -8.26 -25.93 -13.27
C PHE A 87 -8.89 -24.86 -12.41
N ARG A 88 -8.87 -25.05 -11.08
CA ARG A 88 -9.42 -24.05 -10.15
C ARG A 88 -8.41 -22.92 -9.89
N PRO A 89 -8.86 -21.68 -9.63
CA PRO A 89 -7.97 -20.61 -9.22
C PRO A 89 -7.32 -20.90 -7.86
N CYS A 90 -6.06 -20.49 -7.72
CA CYS A 90 -5.36 -20.59 -6.45
C CYS A 90 -5.95 -19.63 -5.40
N ARG A 91 -6.35 -20.17 -4.26
CA ARG A 91 -6.91 -19.38 -3.14
C ARG A 91 -5.88 -18.49 -2.42
N ARG A 92 -4.57 -18.68 -2.68
CA ARG A 92 -3.50 -17.90 -2.01
C ARG A 92 -3.10 -16.65 -2.78
N CYS A 93 -2.90 -16.77 -4.10
CA CYS A 93 -2.56 -15.63 -4.95
C CYS A 93 -3.78 -15.00 -5.64
N SER A 94 -4.97 -15.61 -5.53
CA SER A 94 -6.23 -15.16 -6.12
C SER A 94 -6.05 -14.67 -7.57
N PRO A 95 -5.68 -15.56 -8.50
CA PRO A 95 -5.23 -15.18 -9.85
C PRO A 95 -6.29 -14.43 -10.67
N ASP A 96 -7.57 -14.60 -10.35
CA ASP A 96 -8.71 -13.92 -10.99
C ASP A 96 -8.95 -12.49 -10.49
N GLY A 97 -8.49 -12.17 -9.28
CA GLY A 97 -8.78 -10.91 -8.60
C GLY A 97 -7.56 -9.98 -8.54
N PRO A 98 -7.63 -8.88 -7.78
CA PRO A 98 -6.45 -8.07 -7.49
C PRO A 98 -5.35 -8.91 -6.81
N SER A 99 -4.09 -8.48 -6.91
CA SER A 99 -3.01 -9.09 -6.15
C SER A 99 -3.33 -9.06 -4.65
N LEU A 100 -2.69 -9.95 -3.89
CA LEU A 100 -2.90 -10.00 -2.43
C LEU A 100 -2.55 -8.65 -1.78
N GLU A 101 -1.50 -8.00 -2.25
CA GLU A 101 -1.08 -6.67 -1.81
C GLU A 101 -2.13 -5.61 -2.12
N ALA A 102 -2.63 -5.55 -3.36
CA ALA A 102 -3.64 -4.59 -3.75
C ALA A 102 -4.95 -4.81 -2.97
N GLY A 103 -5.36 -6.07 -2.78
CA GLY A 103 -6.52 -6.42 -1.96
C GLY A 103 -6.34 -6.03 -0.49
N ASN A 104 -5.17 -6.29 0.09
CA ASN A 104 -4.85 -5.87 1.46
C ASN A 104 -4.82 -4.35 1.60
N ALA A 105 -4.24 -3.62 0.64
CA ALA A 105 -4.22 -2.16 0.65
C ALA A 105 -5.63 -1.57 0.56
N ALA A 106 -6.48 -2.09 -0.34
CA ALA A 106 -7.87 -1.67 -0.47
C ALA A 106 -8.69 -1.94 0.81
N MET A 107 -8.49 -3.11 1.42
CA MET A 107 -9.11 -3.48 2.70
C MET A 107 -8.69 -2.53 3.82
N VAL A 108 -7.40 -2.22 3.94
CA VAL A 108 -6.88 -1.29 4.95
C VAL A 108 -7.41 0.13 4.71
N ALA A 109 -7.42 0.61 3.46
CA ALA A 109 -7.98 1.91 3.12
C ALA A 109 -9.48 2.02 3.46
N ALA A 110 -10.25 0.95 3.26
CA ALA A 110 -11.65 0.90 3.68
C ALA A 110 -11.80 0.96 5.21
N ALA A 111 -10.92 0.29 5.94
CA ALA A 111 -10.91 0.36 7.40
C ALA A 111 -10.52 1.76 7.91
N CYS A 112 -9.52 2.42 7.29
CA CYS A 112 -9.15 3.81 7.60
C CYS A 112 -10.35 4.75 7.43
N ARG A 113 -11.02 4.70 6.27
CA ARG A 113 -12.25 5.49 6.04
C ARG A 113 -13.33 5.22 7.07
N ARG A 114 -13.52 3.96 7.47
CA ARG A 114 -14.48 3.61 8.52
C ARG A 114 -14.10 4.25 9.85
N ILE A 115 -12.83 4.21 10.24
CA ILE A 115 -12.34 4.89 11.46
C ILE A 115 -12.58 6.40 11.37
N GLU A 116 -12.33 7.00 10.20
CA GLU A 116 -12.46 8.44 9.99
C GLU A 116 -13.91 8.95 10.04
N GLN A 117 -14.84 8.14 9.55
CA GLN A 117 -16.27 8.46 9.44
C GLN A 117 -17.09 8.05 10.67
N SER A 118 -16.53 7.26 11.59
CA SER A 118 -17.27 6.83 12.77
C SER A 118 -17.23 7.89 13.87
N GLU A 119 -18.38 8.20 14.47
CA GLU A 119 -18.47 9.08 15.64
C GLU A 119 -17.80 8.44 16.86
N GLU A 120 -18.05 7.14 17.06
CA GLU A 120 -17.39 6.33 18.09
C GLU A 120 -16.27 5.47 17.47
N GLU A 121 -15.18 5.29 18.20
CA GLU A 121 -14.04 4.49 17.75
C GLU A 121 -14.44 3.01 17.59
N PRO A 122 -14.42 2.46 16.36
CA PRO A 122 -14.74 1.06 16.14
C PRO A 122 -13.71 0.16 16.82
N SER A 123 -14.19 -0.92 17.44
CA SER A 123 -13.31 -1.93 18.01
C SER A 123 -12.53 -2.67 16.91
N LEU A 124 -11.41 -3.28 17.30
CA LEU A 124 -10.62 -4.12 16.40
C LEU A 124 -11.45 -5.28 15.83
N ALA A 125 -12.38 -5.82 16.61
CA ALA A 125 -13.27 -6.91 16.18
C ALA A 125 -14.21 -6.44 15.06
N GLU A 126 -14.88 -5.30 15.25
CA GLU A 126 -15.79 -4.75 14.24
C GLU A 126 -15.07 -4.40 12.93
N LEU A 127 -13.86 -3.87 13.00
CA LEU A 127 -13.05 -3.58 11.82
C LEU A 127 -12.65 -4.87 11.08
N ALA A 128 -12.27 -5.91 11.81
CA ALA A 128 -11.88 -7.19 11.23
C ALA A 128 -13.08 -7.92 10.60
N ASP A 129 -14.23 -7.89 11.27
CA ASP A 129 -15.49 -8.49 10.79
C ASP A 129 -15.97 -7.76 9.53
N ALA A 130 -15.93 -6.42 9.51
CA ALA A 130 -16.24 -5.64 8.31
C ALA A 130 -15.30 -5.94 7.13
N ALA A 131 -14.05 -6.33 7.41
CA ALA A 131 -13.09 -6.78 6.41
C ALA A 131 -13.24 -8.27 6.03
N GLY A 132 -14.10 -9.03 6.71
CA GLY A 132 -14.25 -10.47 6.55
C GLY A 132 -12.96 -11.24 6.88
N ARG A 133 -12.20 -10.80 7.89
CA ARG A 133 -10.92 -11.38 8.30
C ARG A 133 -10.88 -11.63 9.80
N SER A 134 -10.03 -12.55 10.22
CA SER A 134 -9.75 -12.70 11.65
C SER A 134 -9.05 -11.47 12.21
N THR A 135 -9.32 -11.15 13.47
CA THR A 135 -8.74 -10.00 14.19
C THR A 135 -7.22 -9.98 14.13
N GLY A 136 -6.56 -11.11 14.37
CA GLY A 136 -5.10 -11.23 14.31
C GLY A 136 -4.51 -11.02 12.92
N TYR A 137 -5.16 -11.52 11.87
CA TYR A 137 -4.72 -11.28 10.49
C TYR A 137 -4.90 -9.79 10.12
N PHE A 138 -6.09 -9.24 10.38
CA PHE A 138 -6.40 -7.85 10.10
C PHE A 138 -5.40 -6.90 10.79
N HIS A 139 -5.16 -7.09 12.10
CA HIS A 139 -4.23 -6.27 12.85
C HIS A 139 -2.81 -6.26 12.23
N ARG A 140 -2.31 -7.43 11.85
CA ARG A 140 -0.98 -7.56 11.22
C ARG A 140 -0.90 -6.86 9.87
N ILE A 141 -1.93 -7.04 9.03
CA ILE A 141 -1.96 -6.43 7.70
C ILE A 141 -2.12 -4.92 7.80
N PHE A 142 -3.01 -4.44 8.67
CA PHE A 142 -3.18 -3.01 8.92
C PHE A 142 -1.85 -2.37 9.30
N LYS A 143 -1.16 -2.93 10.30
CA LYS A 143 0.16 -2.43 10.73
C LYS A 143 1.22 -2.52 9.62
N ALA A 144 1.22 -3.58 8.83
CA ALA A 144 2.17 -3.72 7.72
C ALA A 144 1.94 -2.69 6.61
N VAL A 145 0.68 -2.27 6.38
CA VAL A 145 0.32 -1.32 5.32
C VAL A 145 0.45 0.13 5.80
N THR A 146 -0.01 0.46 7.01
CA THR A 146 -0.04 1.84 7.52
C THR A 146 1.15 2.20 8.40
N GLY A 147 1.90 1.21 8.89
CA GLY A 147 2.92 1.40 9.94
C GLY A 147 2.34 1.53 11.36
N LEU A 148 1.02 1.73 11.51
CA LEU A 148 0.33 1.97 12.77
C LEU A 148 -0.61 0.82 13.14
N THR A 149 -0.92 0.63 14.42
CA THR A 149 -2.06 -0.23 14.77
C THR A 149 -3.38 0.48 14.46
N PRO A 150 -4.50 -0.23 14.27
CA PRO A 150 -5.81 0.42 14.08
C PRO A 150 -6.16 1.42 15.19
N LYS A 151 -5.80 1.10 16.43
CA LYS A 151 -6.00 1.96 17.60
C LYS A 151 -5.14 3.23 17.55
N ASP A 152 -3.87 3.09 17.19
CA ASP A 152 -2.97 4.24 17.06
C ASP A 152 -3.39 5.15 15.90
N TYR A 153 -3.88 4.57 14.80
CA TYR A 153 -4.45 5.31 13.69
C TYR A 153 -5.68 6.11 14.12
N ALA A 154 -6.63 5.48 14.83
CA ALA A 154 -7.81 6.16 15.35
C ALA A 154 -7.45 7.28 16.34
N ALA A 155 -6.46 7.05 17.21
CA ALA A 155 -5.95 8.07 18.12
C ALA A 155 -5.33 9.26 17.37
N ALA A 156 -4.50 8.99 16.35
CA ALA A 156 -3.88 10.03 15.53
C ALA A 156 -4.92 10.85 14.74
N HIS A 157 -5.92 10.19 14.16
CA HIS A 157 -7.02 10.85 13.45
C HIS A 157 -7.81 11.78 14.38
N ARG A 158 -8.20 11.32 15.58
CA ARG A 158 -8.88 12.18 16.56
C ARG A 158 -8.02 13.35 17.01
N ALA A 159 -6.72 13.12 17.24
CA ALA A 159 -5.80 14.20 17.58
C ALA A 159 -5.75 15.28 16.47
N ALA A 160 -5.77 14.87 15.21
CA ALA A 160 -5.84 15.78 14.08
C ALA A 160 -7.15 16.59 14.05
N LYS A 161 -8.31 15.95 14.26
CA LYS A 161 -9.60 16.65 14.37
C LYS A 161 -9.62 17.67 15.52
N VAL A 162 -9.04 17.32 16.68
CA VAL A 162 -8.95 18.27 17.81
C VAL A 162 -8.09 19.47 17.42
N ARG A 163 -6.90 19.25 16.84
CA ARG A 163 -6.02 20.35 16.39
C ARG A 163 -6.74 21.29 15.43
N GLN A 164 -7.39 20.72 14.41
CA GLN A 164 -8.15 21.47 13.43
C GLN A 164 -9.28 22.28 14.08
N GLY A 165 -10.10 21.67 14.94
CA GLY A 165 -11.18 22.38 15.62
C GLY A 165 -10.68 23.52 16.52
N LEU A 166 -9.52 23.36 17.16
CA LEU A 166 -8.91 24.43 17.97
C LEU A 166 -8.35 25.56 17.10
N GLU A 167 -7.79 25.25 15.93
CA GLU A 167 -7.31 26.22 14.94
C GLU A 167 -8.47 27.01 14.32
N ASP A 168 -9.60 26.36 14.06
CA ASP A 168 -10.85 26.98 13.58
C ASP A 168 -11.58 27.81 14.67
N GLY A 169 -10.99 27.90 15.87
CA GLY A 169 -11.45 28.78 16.96
C GLY A 169 -12.51 28.16 17.89
N ALA A 170 -12.87 26.88 17.70
CA ALA A 170 -13.83 26.19 18.55
C ALA A 170 -13.42 26.23 20.03
N SER A 171 -14.40 26.11 20.92
CA SER A 171 -14.09 25.92 22.34
C SER A 171 -13.36 24.59 22.53
N VAL A 172 -12.52 24.50 23.56
CA VAL A 172 -11.85 23.23 23.91
C VAL A 172 -12.88 22.11 24.06
N THR A 173 -13.99 22.37 24.74
CA THR A 173 -15.09 21.41 24.92
C THR A 173 -15.69 20.97 23.58
N THR A 174 -15.99 21.90 22.67
CA THR A 174 -16.57 21.59 21.35
C THR A 174 -15.62 20.73 20.52
N ALA A 175 -14.35 21.13 20.40
CA ALA A 175 -13.35 20.39 19.64
C ALA A 175 -13.15 18.95 20.14
N ILE A 176 -13.32 18.73 21.46
CA ILE A 176 -13.25 17.40 22.10
C ILE A 176 -14.45 16.53 21.69
N TYR A 177 -15.66 17.06 21.80
CA TYR A 177 -16.87 16.32 21.45
C TYR A 177 -16.92 15.99 19.95
N ASP A 178 -16.57 16.94 19.09
CA ASP A 178 -16.56 16.75 17.64
C ASP A 178 -15.47 15.76 17.16
N ALA A 179 -14.43 15.57 17.99
CA ALA A 179 -13.40 14.57 17.79
C ALA A 179 -13.74 13.20 18.40
N GLY A 180 -14.93 13.00 18.96
CA GLY A 180 -15.39 11.69 19.46
C GLY A 180 -14.82 11.30 20.83
N PHE A 181 -14.47 12.27 21.67
CA PHE A 181 -14.08 12.00 23.06
C PHE A 181 -15.30 12.03 23.99
N ASN A 182 -15.72 10.86 24.46
CA ASN A 182 -16.88 10.71 25.36
C ASN A 182 -16.62 11.12 26.82
N SER A 183 -15.40 11.55 27.17
CA SER A 183 -15.04 12.00 28.52
C SER A 183 -13.93 13.04 28.49
N SER A 184 -14.20 14.18 29.14
CA SER A 184 -13.23 15.27 29.33
C SER A 184 -12.01 14.84 30.16
N GLY A 185 -12.16 13.96 31.16
CA GLY A 185 -11.05 13.50 32.00
C GLY A 185 -9.99 12.69 31.23
N ARG A 186 -10.41 11.66 30.49
CA ARG A 186 -9.50 10.87 29.63
C ARG A 186 -8.90 11.69 28.50
N PHE A 187 -9.59 12.74 28.08
CA PHE A 187 -9.05 13.69 27.11
C PHE A 187 -7.91 14.52 27.71
N TYR A 188 -8.07 15.17 28.86
CA TYR A 188 -6.99 16.00 29.43
C TYR A 188 -5.71 15.21 29.73
N GLU A 189 -5.86 13.94 30.13
CA GLU A 189 -4.73 13.02 30.29
C GLU A 189 -3.95 12.78 28.98
N LYS A 190 -4.66 12.63 27.85
CA LYS A 190 -4.04 12.29 26.56
C LYS A 190 -3.70 13.51 25.70
N SER A 191 -4.46 14.59 25.81
CA SER A 191 -4.40 15.75 24.92
C SER A 191 -3.09 16.49 25.04
N THR A 192 -2.52 16.55 26.23
CA THR A 192 -1.20 17.14 26.45
C THR A 192 -0.12 16.42 25.64
N GLY A 193 -0.14 15.09 25.61
CA GLY A 193 0.80 14.30 24.80
C GLY A 193 0.50 14.39 23.30
N MET A 194 -0.78 14.52 22.90
CA MET A 194 -1.19 14.60 21.50
C MET A 194 -0.93 15.96 20.83
N LEU A 195 -0.96 17.05 21.62
CA LEU A 195 -0.79 18.43 21.16
C LEU A 195 0.60 18.98 21.45
N GLY A 196 1.41 18.24 22.23
CA GLY A 196 2.65 18.75 22.79
C GLY A 196 2.44 19.92 23.76
N MET A 197 1.22 20.26 24.18
CA MET A 197 0.92 21.33 25.15
C MET A 197 -0.52 21.20 25.65
N THR A 198 -0.97 22.06 26.57
CA THR A 198 -2.38 22.02 26.98
C THR A 198 -3.28 22.53 25.85
N PRO A 199 -4.52 22.00 25.71
CA PRO A 199 -5.48 22.47 24.71
C PRO A 199 -5.70 23.99 24.75
N THR A 200 -5.76 24.56 25.95
CA THR A 200 -5.91 26.02 26.16
C THR A 200 -4.75 26.80 25.57
N ARG A 201 -3.50 26.33 25.78
CA ARG A 201 -2.30 26.98 25.22
C ARG A 201 -2.20 26.79 23.71
N TYR A 202 -2.55 25.59 23.22
CA TYR A 202 -2.59 25.30 21.78
C TYR A 202 -3.54 26.26 21.07
N ARG A 203 -4.80 26.35 21.53
CA ARG A 203 -5.79 27.32 21.02
C ARG A 203 -5.33 28.77 21.16
N ALA A 204 -4.56 29.05 22.21
CA ALA A 204 -3.96 30.35 22.42
C ALA A 204 -2.74 30.60 21.51
N GLY A 205 -2.50 29.82 20.45
CA GLY A 205 -1.36 30.02 19.56
C GLY A 205 -0.02 29.77 20.25
N GLY A 206 0.01 28.84 21.21
CA GLY A 206 1.21 28.47 21.97
C GLY A 206 1.64 29.50 23.02
N ALA A 207 0.70 30.29 23.56
CA ALA A 207 1.01 31.26 24.61
C ALA A 207 1.74 30.60 25.80
N ASP A 208 2.84 31.23 26.22
CA ASP A 208 3.76 30.76 27.26
C ASP A 208 4.44 29.40 26.97
N GLU A 209 4.49 28.99 25.70
CA GLU A 209 5.25 27.80 25.26
C GLU A 209 6.55 28.21 24.56
N GLU A 210 7.61 27.45 24.86
CA GLU A 210 8.84 27.45 24.09
C GLU A 210 8.82 26.25 23.16
N ILE A 211 8.85 26.51 21.86
CA ILE A 211 8.78 25.48 20.84
C ILE A 211 10.12 25.46 20.12
N ARG A 212 10.89 24.39 20.35
CA ARG A 212 12.11 24.12 19.60
C ARG A 212 11.73 23.45 18.30
N PHE A 213 12.25 23.95 17.18
CA PHE A 213 12.00 23.31 15.90
C PHE A 213 13.29 23.04 15.13
N ALA A 214 13.23 22.06 14.24
CA ALA A 214 14.28 21.76 13.30
C ALA A 214 13.66 21.47 11.94
N VAL A 215 14.36 21.90 10.89
CA VAL A 215 14.04 21.58 9.51
C VAL A 215 15.14 20.67 8.96
N GLY A 216 14.75 19.61 8.26
CA GLY A 216 15.66 18.68 7.61
C GLY A 216 15.15 18.24 6.25
N GLU A 217 16.03 17.66 5.45
CA GLU A 217 15.69 17.10 4.14
C GLU A 217 15.46 15.59 4.23
N THR A 218 14.48 15.09 3.48
CA THR A 218 14.13 13.67 3.40
C THR A 218 13.86 13.25 1.96
N SER A 219 13.71 11.94 1.70
CA SER A 219 13.29 11.45 0.39
C SER A 219 11.86 11.85 0.01
N LEU A 220 11.11 12.47 0.92
CA LEU A 220 9.74 12.97 0.72
C LEU A 220 9.68 14.51 0.67
N GLY A 221 10.83 15.19 0.62
CA GLY A 221 10.94 16.65 0.71
C GLY A 221 11.41 17.12 2.08
N ALA A 222 11.28 18.42 2.34
CA ALA A 222 11.60 19.04 3.61
C ALA A 222 10.63 18.58 4.71
N ILE A 223 11.17 18.30 5.89
CA ILE A 223 10.43 17.98 7.10
C ILE A 223 10.73 19.02 8.16
N LEU A 224 9.70 19.48 8.86
CA LEU A 224 9.82 20.29 10.06
C LEU A 224 9.27 19.50 11.25
N VAL A 225 10.04 19.44 12.33
CA VAL A 225 9.57 18.89 13.60
C VAL A 225 9.70 19.97 14.67
N ALA A 226 8.60 20.24 15.36
CA ALA A 226 8.51 21.22 16.44
C ALA A 226 8.06 20.55 17.74
N SER A 227 8.77 20.81 18.83
CA SER A 227 8.54 20.20 20.14
C SER A 227 8.56 21.25 21.25
N SER A 228 7.61 21.15 22.17
CA SER A 228 7.67 21.85 23.45
C SER A 228 8.35 20.98 24.51
N GLN A 229 8.33 21.44 25.77
CA GLN A 229 8.71 20.62 26.93
C GLN A 229 7.81 19.39 27.16
N LYS A 230 6.56 19.42 26.68
CA LYS A 230 5.58 18.33 26.89
C LYS A 230 5.55 17.32 25.76
N GLY A 231 6.17 17.63 24.61
CA GLY A 231 6.29 16.72 23.47
C GLY A 231 6.19 17.43 22.12
N VAL A 232 6.07 16.62 21.07
CA VAL A 232 5.93 17.12 19.69
C VAL A 232 4.63 17.91 19.55
N ALA A 233 4.77 19.18 19.18
CA ALA A 233 3.67 20.11 18.95
C ALA A 233 3.23 20.14 17.49
N SER A 234 4.17 19.98 16.55
CA SER A 234 3.86 19.94 15.12
C SER A 234 4.90 19.13 14.34
N THR A 235 4.43 18.42 13.31
CA THR A 235 5.27 17.80 12.29
C THR A 235 4.70 18.19 10.94
N LEU A 236 5.50 18.84 10.11
CA LEU A 236 5.13 19.30 8.77
C LEU A 236 6.03 18.66 7.74
N LEU A 237 5.49 18.44 6.54
CA LEU A 237 6.20 17.88 5.39
C LEU A 237 5.79 18.66 4.15
N GLY A 238 6.74 19.02 3.30
CA GLY A 238 6.48 19.72 2.05
C GLY A 238 7.76 19.98 1.26
N ASP A 239 7.65 20.61 0.10
CA ASP A 239 8.79 20.85 -0.78
C ASP A 239 9.57 22.14 -0.45
N ASP A 240 8.92 23.11 0.18
CA ASP A 240 9.52 24.41 0.55
C ASP A 240 9.75 24.48 2.08
N PRO A 241 11.01 24.40 2.56
CA PRO A 241 11.31 24.50 3.99
C PRO A 241 10.86 25.82 4.61
N ASP A 242 10.91 26.94 3.87
CA ASP A 242 10.49 28.24 4.40
C ASP A 242 8.96 28.31 4.56
N ALA A 243 8.21 27.63 3.69
CA ALA A 243 6.76 27.50 3.85
C ALA A 243 6.40 26.72 5.12
N LEU A 244 7.18 25.70 5.48
CA LEU A 244 6.96 24.95 6.73
C LEU A 244 7.21 25.83 7.96
N VAL A 245 8.25 26.67 7.94
CA VAL A 245 8.54 27.60 9.03
C VAL A 245 7.45 28.66 9.16
N ARG A 246 6.95 29.20 8.04
CA ARG A 246 5.81 30.14 8.05
C ARG A 246 4.54 29.49 8.60
N ASP A 247 4.21 28.27 8.19
CA ASP A 247 3.05 27.53 8.75
C ASP A 247 3.19 27.33 10.28
N LEU A 248 4.40 27.02 10.76
CA LEU A 248 4.66 26.91 12.20
C LEU A 248 4.43 28.25 12.92
N GLN A 249 4.89 29.36 12.34
CA GLN A 249 4.72 30.71 12.88
C GLN A 249 3.25 31.13 12.93
N ASP A 250 2.51 30.88 11.85
CA ASP A 250 1.08 31.19 11.74
C ASP A 250 0.25 30.36 12.72
N ARG A 251 0.64 29.10 12.95
CA ARG A 251 -0.04 28.19 13.90
C ARG A 251 0.25 28.53 15.37
N PHE A 252 1.45 29.02 15.68
CA PHE A 252 1.86 29.37 17.05
C PHE A 252 2.38 30.82 17.18
N PRO A 253 1.56 31.84 16.87
CA PRO A 253 2.00 33.24 16.82
C PRO A 253 2.34 33.82 18.20
N ARG A 254 1.99 33.13 19.29
CA ARG A 254 2.27 33.54 20.67
C ARG A 254 3.29 32.64 21.38
N ALA A 255 3.86 31.66 20.68
CA ALA A 255 4.95 30.85 21.20
C ALA A 255 6.31 31.51 20.96
N ARG A 256 7.27 31.18 21.82
CA ARG A 256 8.69 31.48 21.57
C ARG A 256 9.28 30.34 20.72
N LEU A 257 9.42 30.57 19.42
CA LEU A 257 10.07 29.62 18.50
C LEU A 257 11.60 29.72 18.64
N ILE A 258 12.26 28.56 18.80
CA ILE A 258 13.71 28.44 19.04
C ILE A 258 14.32 27.48 18.03
#